data_AF-A0A0J7N5R9-F1
#
_entry.id   AF-A0A0J7N5R9-F1
#
_cell.length_a   1.000
_cell.length_b   1.000
_cell.length_c   1.000
_cell.angle_alpha   90.00
_cell.angle_beta   90.00
_cell.angle_gamma   90.00
#
_symmetry.space_group_name_H-M   'P 1'
#
loop_
_entity.id
_entity.type
_entity.pdbx_description
1 polymer ?
#
loop_
_entity_poly.entity_id
_entity_poly.type
_entity_poly.pdbx_seq_one_letter_code
_entity_poly.pdbx_strand_id
1 'polypeptide(L)'
;METEAEALNGEATDSRRMEVQIGGAVTLECDGGCWGHGPGMDPVGGPGPLALSRVVYQEAGEYRCVAPDRKMQDTWRAQLPYHIKVTVTFR
;
A
#
# COMPACT_ATOMS: atom_id res chain seq x y z
N MET A 1 4.08 -14.79 35.19
CA MET A 1 3.51 -15.98 34.53
C MET A 1 2.21 -15.48 33.91
N GLU A 2 2.32 -14.85 32.74
CA GLU A 2 2.14 -15.53 31.42
C GLU A 2 0.67 -15.95 31.30
N THR A 3 -0.16 -15.37 30.44
CA THR A 3 0.03 -15.28 28.99
C THR A 3 -0.91 -14.20 28.41
N GLU A 4 -0.35 -13.24 27.67
CA GLU A 4 -1.14 -12.40 26.77
C GLU A 4 -1.18 -13.14 25.44
N ALA A 5 -2.30 -13.82 25.21
CA ALA A 5 -2.54 -14.55 23.98
C ALA A 5 -2.50 -13.57 22.80
N GLU A 6 -1.54 -13.81 21.90
CA GLU A 6 -1.47 -13.23 20.57
C GLU A 6 -2.82 -13.42 19.88
N ALA A 7 -3.64 -12.36 19.89
CA ALA A 7 -4.79 -12.26 19.02
C ALA A 7 -4.27 -12.00 17.60
N LEU A 8 -3.91 -13.08 16.90
CA LEU A 8 -3.90 -13.14 15.44
C LEU A 8 -5.33 -12.90 14.96
N ASN A 9 -5.75 -11.64 14.98
CA ASN A 9 -7.05 -11.23 14.49
C ASN A 9 -6.97 -11.24 12.96
N GLY A 10 -7.40 -12.36 12.38
CA GLY A 10 -7.72 -12.47 10.96
C GLY A 10 -8.91 -11.59 10.64
N GLU A 11 -8.69 -10.29 10.54
CA GLU A 11 -9.66 -9.34 10.05
C GLU A 11 -9.63 -9.35 8.52
N ALA A 12 -10.81 -9.50 7.92
CA ALA A 12 -11.03 -9.64 6.48
C ALA A 12 -10.14 -8.69 5.67
N THR A 13 -9.33 -9.28 4.78
CA THR A 13 -8.28 -8.59 4.04
C THR A 13 -8.85 -7.74 2.89
N ASP A 14 -9.53 -6.64 3.19
CA ASP A 14 -9.88 -5.62 2.18
C ASP A 14 -8.70 -4.66 1.90
N SER A 15 -7.50 -4.99 2.39
CA SER A 15 -6.29 -4.20 2.16
C SER A 15 -5.04 -5.07 2.20
N ARG A 16 -4.05 -4.74 1.37
CA ARG A 16 -2.73 -5.41 1.33
C ARG A 16 -1.78 -4.69 2.29
N ARG A 17 -1.47 -5.28 3.44
CA ARG A 17 -0.51 -4.72 4.39
C ARG A 17 0.92 -5.05 3.97
N MET A 18 1.82 -4.07 4.02
CA MET A 18 3.24 -4.22 3.70
C MET A 18 4.08 -3.52 4.75
N GLU A 19 5.11 -4.20 5.25
CA GLU A 19 6.08 -3.63 6.19
C GLU A 19 7.39 -3.36 5.48
N VAL A 20 7.91 -2.13 5.60
CA VAL A 20 9.14 -1.69 4.95
C VAL A 20 10.03 -0.99 5.95
N GLN A 21 11.31 -1.37 6.00
CA GLN A 21 12.26 -0.70 6.88
C GLN A 21 12.60 0.69 6.34
N ILE A 22 12.92 1.64 7.23
CA ILE A 22 13.50 2.92 6.82
C ILE A 22 14.74 2.71 5.97
N GLY A 23 14.84 3.45 4.87
CA GLY A 23 15.88 3.30 3.86
C GLY A 23 15.68 2.10 2.92
N GLY A 24 14.69 1.26 3.19
CA GLY A 24 14.33 0.11 2.35
C GLY A 24 13.60 0.50 1.07
N ALA A 25 13.11 -0.52 0.37
CA ALA A 25 12.37 -0.37 -0.87
C ALA A 25 11.23 -1.39 -0.95
N VAL A 26 10.14 -1.01 -1.64
CA VAL A 26 9.00 -1.87 -1.95
C VAL A 26 8.42 -1.48 -3.30
N THR A 27 7.82 -2.43 -4.01
CA THR A 27 7.07 -2.16 -5.23
C THR A 27 5.61 -2.55 -5.03
N LEU A 28 4.71 -1.64 -5.35
CA LEU A 28 3.27 -1.85 -5.30
C LEU A 28 2.77 -2.16 -6.72
N GLU A 29 1.99 -3.23 -6.84
CA GLU A 29 1.52 -3.69 -8.14
C GLU A 29 0.20 -3.02 -8.52
N CYS A 30 0.09 -2.61 -9.78
CA CYS A 30 -1.15 -2.13 -10.36
C CYS A 30 -1.28 -2.51 -11.84
N ASP A 31 -2.50 -2.83 -12.26
CA ASP A 31 -2.84 -3.19 -13.64
C ASP A 31 -2.98 -1.95 -14.54
N GLY A 32 -1.91 -1.15 -14.67
CA GLY A 32 -1.84 -0.02 -15.61
C GLY A 32 -2.62 1.23 -15.18
N GLY A 33 -2.87 1.38 -13.87
CA GLY A 33 -3.52 2.55 -13.29
C GLY A 33 -2.56 3.54 -12.64
N CYS A 34 -3.10 4.67 -12.17
CA CYS A 34 -2.37 5.74 -11.48
C CYS A 34 -2.47 5.59 -9.96
N TRP A 35 -1.49 6.12 -9.23
CA TRP A 35 -1.41 5.98 -7.77
C TRP A 35 -1.76 7.27 -7.03
N GLY A 36 -2.55 7.11 -5.96
CA GLY A 36 -2.77 8.13 -4.94
C GLY A 36 -2.28 7.67 -3.58
N HIS A 37 -1.78 8.61 -2.77
CA HIS A 37 -1.37 8.40 -1.39
C HIS A 37 -2.29 9.16 -0.42
N GLY A 38 -2.59 8.53 0.71
CA GLY A 38 -3.39 9.11 1.78
C GLY A 38 -4.87 9.30 1.44
N PRO A 39 -5.64 9.90 2.37
CA PRO A 39 -7.08 10.09 2.21
C PRO A 39 -7.44 11.10 1.10
N GLY A 40 -6.52 12.01 0.78
CA GLY A 40 -6.66 12.99 -0.30
C GLY A 40 -6.37 12.44 -1.69
N MET A 41 -5.86 11.20 -1.80
CA MET A 41 -5.39 10.62 -3.06
C MET A 41 -4.36 11.51 -3.76
N ASP A 42 -3.39 12.03 -3.00
CA ASP A 42 -2.32 12.86 -3.54
C ASP A 42 -1.55 12.07 -4.62
N PRO A 43 -1.38 12.61 -5.84
CA PRO A 43 -0.81 11.85 -6.95
C PRO A 43 0.68 11.57 -6.72
N VAL A 44 1.06 10.29 -6.64
CA VAL A 44 2.44 9.86 -6.29
C VAL A 44 3.11 9.00 -7.35
N GLY A 45 2.43 8.66 -8.44
CA GLY A 45 3.00 7.78 -9.45
C GLY A 45 2.24 7.74 -10.76
N GLY A 46 2.97 7.33 -11.80
CA GLY A 46 2.45 7.12 -13.15
C GLY A 46 1.77 5.76 -13.34
N PRO A 47 1.40 5.42 -14.58
CA PRO A 47 0.74 4.16 -14.88
C PRO A 47 1.64 2.95 -14.58
N GLY A 48 1.10 1.95 -13.89
CA GLY A 48 1.77 0.68 -13.63
C GLY A 48 2.31 0.54 -12.20
N PRO A 49 3.34 -0.28 -11.97
CA PRO A 49 3.88 -0.50 -10.62
C PRO A 49 4.49 0.77 -10.01
N LEU A 50 4.26 0.98 -8.71
CA LEU A 50 4.86 2.09 -7.96
C LEU A 50 6.05 1.57 -7.13
N ALA A 51 7.25 2.01 -7.47
CA ALA A 51 8.46 1.71 -6.71
C ALA A 51 8.71 2.79 -5.66
N LEU A 52 8.61 2.43 -4.39
CA LEU A 52 9.04 3.26 -3.26
C LEU A 52 10.46 2.85 -2.88
N SER A 53 11.40 3.80 -2.87
CA SER A 53 12.81 3.56 -2.60
C SER A 53 13.34 4.53 -1.56
N ARG A 54 14.30 4.09 -0.74
CA ARG A 54 14.84 4.89 0.38
C ARG A 54 13.71 5.40 1.29
N VAL A 55 12.78 4.49 1.61
CA VAL A 55 11.54 4.78 2.32
C VAL A 55 11.82 5.54 3.62
N VAL A 56 11.05 6.60 3.84
CA VAL A 56 11.06 7.41 5.06
C VAL A 56 9.71 7.31 5.77
N TYR A 57 9.60 7.81 6.99
CA TYR A 57 8.34 7.74 7.76
C TYR A 57 7.13 8.35 7.05
N GLN A 58 7.31 9.39 6.22
CA GLN A 58 6.20 10.03 5.49
C GLN A 58 5.58 9.14 4.41
N GLU A 59 6.31 8.11 3.95
CA GLU A 59 5.81 7.11 2.99
C GLU A 59 4.91 6.06 3.67
N ALA A 60 4.68 6.15 4.99
CA ALA A 60 3.69 5.31 5.64
C ALA A 60 2.27 5.72 5.22
N GLY A 61 1.34 4.77 5.27
CA GLY A 61 -0.07 5.01 5.06
C GLY A 61 -0.65 4.26 3.86
N GLU A 62 -1.79 4.75 3.39
CA GLU A 62 -2.57 4.10 2.35
C GLU A 62 -2.12 4.56 0.96
N TYR A 63 -1.90 3.59 0.07
CA TYR A 63 -1.70 3.78 -1.36
C TYR A 63 -2.81 3.07 -2.11
N ARG A 64 -3.45 3.76 -3.03
CA ARG A 64 -4.53 3.19 -3.84
C ARG A 64 -4.22 3.41 -5.31
N CYS A 65 -4.31 2.33 -6.07
CA CYS A 65 -4.24 2.43 -7.52
C CYS A 65 -5.64 2.55 -8.11
N VAL A 66 -5.80 3.46 -9.06
CA VAL A 66 -7.02 3.61 -9.87
C VAL A 66 -6.70 3.24 -11.30
N ALA A 67 -7.29 2.14 -11.78
CA ALA A 67 -7.05 1.59 -13.11
C ALA A 67 -8.36 1.48 -13.91
N PRO A 68 -8.30 1.46 -15.25
CA PRO A 68 -9.48 1.17 -16.07
C PRO A 68 -10.04 -0.21 -15.74
N ASP A 69 -11.36 -0.34 -15.61
CA ASP A 69 -12.02 -1.63 -15.44
C ASP A 69 -12.00 -2.38 -16.78
N ARG A 70 -11.31 -3.52 -16.82
CA ARG A 70 -11.18 -4.34 -18.03
C ARG A 70 -12.50 -4.93 -18.54
N LYS A 71 -13.54 -4.98 -17.70
CA LYS A 71 -14.86 -5.51 -18.01
C LYS A 71 -15.84 -4.41 -18.40
N MET A 72 -15.58 -3.16 -18.03
CA MET A 72 -16.43 -2.00 -18.31
C MET A 72 -15.62 -0.91 -19.00
N GLN A 73 -15.86 -0.75 -20.31
CA GLN A 73 -15.27 0.34 -21.09
C GLN A 73 -15.62 1.70 -20.45
N ASP A 74 -14.68 2.64 -20.50
CA ASP A 74 -14.78 3.99 -19.95
C ASP A 74 -15.02 4.11 -18.43
N THR A 75 -14.88 3.00 -17.69
CA THR A 75 -15.03 2.99 -16.23
C THR A 75 -13.66 2.82 -15.57
N TRP A 76 -13.43 3.60 -14.51
CA TRP A 76 -12.22 3.48 -13.68
C TRP A 76 -12.60 2.90 -12.33
N ARG A 77 -11.73 2.06 -11.78
CA ARG A 77 -11.93 1.48 -10.45
C ARG A 77 -10.68 1.54 -9.62
N ALA A 78 -10.90 1.88 -8.35
CA ALA A 78 -9.91 1.68 -7.33
C ALA A 78 -9.68 0.18 -7.11
N GLN A 79 -8.42 -0.23 -7.14
CA GLN A 79 -8.02 -1.55 -6.67
C GLN A 79 -8.00 -1.58 -5.14
N LEU A 80 -7.86 -2.79 -4.57
CA LEU A 80 -7.65 -2.96 -3.13
C LEU A 80 -6.45 -2.12 -2.66
N PRO A 81 -6.60 -1.31 -1.61
CA PRO A 81 -5.53 -0.44 -1.14
C PRO A 81 -4.35 -1.22 -0.56
N TYR A 82 -3.16 -0.65 -0.72
CA TYR A 82 -1.96 -1.04 -0.01
C TYR A 82 -1.80 -0.19 1.24
N HIS A 83 -1.48 -0.81 2.37
CA HIS A 83 -1.17 -0.09 3.61
C HIS A 83 0.29 -0.32 3.98
N ILE A 84 1.10 0.73 3.85
CA ILE A 84 2.52 0.71 4.12
C ILE A 84 2.77 1.09 5.57
N LYS A 85 3.37 0.17 6.31
CA LYS A 85 3.89 0.41 7.65
C LYS A 85 5.41 0.50 7.59
N VAL A 86 5.95 1.65 7.99
CA VAL A 86 7.39 1.86 8.03
C VAL A 86 7.94 1.43 9.39
N THR A 87 8.98 0.59 9.39
CA THR A 87 9.59 0.03 10.59
C THR A 87 11.04 0.48 10.75
N VAL A 88 11.51 0.54 12.00
CA VAL A 88 12.92 0.83 12.32
C VAL A 88 13.53 -0.39 12.98
N THR A 89 14.66 -0.83 12.44
CA THR A 89 15.48 -1.85 13.09
C THR A 89 16.62 -1.16 13.81
N PHE A 90 16.54 -1.12 15.14
CA PHE A 90 17.69 -0.80 15.98
C PHE A 90 18.55 -2.05 16.04
N ARG A 91 19.76 -1.99 15.47
CA ARG A 91 20.77 -3.04 15.61
C ARG A 91 21.72 -2.69 16.74
#